data_AF-A0A942A378-F1
#
_entry.id   AF-A0A942A378-F1
#
_cell.length_a   1.000
_cell.length_b   1.000
_cell.length_c   1.000
_cell.angle_alpha   90.00
_cell.angle_beta   90.00
_cell.angle_gamma   90.00
#
_symmetry.space_group_name_H-M   'P 1'
#
loop_
_entity.id
_entity.type
_entity.pdbx_description
1 polymer ?
#
loop_
_entity_poly.entity_id
_entity_poly.type
_entity_poly.pdbx_seq_one_letter_code
_entity_poly.pdbx_strand_id
1 'polypeptide(L)'
;MTILIEELKKEHSEIVAALNEVKKLGILSKEGQNKLMSVQTSLLAHLEMEDDQLYPALRKEAEHSKDLKNTLDLFEMDMENVSTIVREFFDKYSEEFSGEELSEDFEKLVTALSKRIGNEEASLYEEYEFMNE
;
A
#
# COMPACT_ATOMS: atom_id res chain seq x y z
N MET A 1 9.02 15.65 11.01
CA MET A 1 8.43 15.13 9.76
C MET A 1 9.24 15.62 8.59
N THR A 2 9.98 14.69 8.02
CA THR A 2 10.74 14.81 6.79
C THR A 2 9.79 14.98 5.60
N ILE A 3 10.30 15.59 4.53
CA ILE A 3 9.54 15.80 3.28
C ILE A 3 9.10 14.45 2.68
N LEU A 4 9.93 13.41 2.80
CA LEU A 4 9.61 12.07 2.28
C LEU A 4 8.37 11.48 2.97
N ILE A 5 8.34 11.48 4.30
CA ILE A 5 7.20 10.94 5.07
C ILE A 5 5.92 11.77 4.87
N GLU A 6 6.05 13.09 4.70
CA GLU A 6 4.91 13.94 4.34
C GLU A 6 4.28 13.56 2.99
N GLU A 7 5.10 13.31 1.97
CA GLU A 7 4.61 12.93 0.64
C GLU A 7 3.99 11.52 0.67
N LEU A 8 4.65 10.54 1.30
CA LEU A 8 4.12 9.18 1.41
C LEU A 8 2.76 9.13 2.14
N LYS A 9 2.60 9.88 3.24
CA LYS A 9 1.31 9.98 3.96
C LYS A 9 0.22 10.65 3.12
N LYS A 10 0.59 11.59 2.26
CA LYS A 10 -0.34 12.21 1.31
C LYS A 10 -0.79 11.18 0.26
N GLU A 11 0.13 10.42 -0.32
CA GLU A 11 -0.20 9.33 -1.25
C GLU A 11 -1.11 8.29 -0.61
N HIS A 12 -0.84 7.86 0.63
CA HIS A 12 -1.71 6.98 1.40
C HIS A 12 -3.13 7.53 1.53
N SER A 13 -3.25 8.81 1.90
CA SER A 13 -4.55 9.47 2.04
C SER A 13 -5.32 9.48 0.72
N GLU A 14 -4.64 9.71 -0.40
CA GLU A 14 -5.21 9.69 -1.75
C GLU A 14 -5.65 8.28 -2.18
N ILE A 15 -4.82 7.26 -1.94
CA ILE A 15 -5.12 5.84 -2.22
C ILE A 15 -6.35 5.40 -1.42
N VAL A 16 -6.37 5.64 -0.10
CA VAL A 16 -7.49 5.26 0.77
C VAL A 16 -8.77 6.02 0.40
N ALA A 17 -8.67 7.31 0.08
CA ALA A 17 -9.82 8.08 -0.38
C ALA A 17 -10.40 7.52 -1.69
N ALA A 18 -9.54 7.16 -2.64
CA ALA A 18 -9.93 6.59 -3.92
C ALA A 18 -10.57 5.20 -3.77
N LEU A 19 -10.03 4.32 -2.92
CA LEU A 19 -10.64 3.02 -2.61
C LEU A 19 -12.04 3.18 -1.99
N ASN A 20 -12.22 4.14 -1.07
CA ASN A 20 -13.51 4.44 -0.50
C ASN A 20 -14.49 5.03 -1.53
N GLU A 21 -14.00 5.75 -2.52
CA GLU A 21 -14.80 6.25 -3.64
C GLU A 21 -15.28 5.10 -4.54
N VAL A 22 -14.42 4.11 -4.83
CA VAL A 22 -14.83 2.88 -5.53
C VAL A 22 -15.97 2.18 -4.80
N LYS A 23 -15.93 2.08 -3.46
CA LYS A 23 -17.04 1.53 -2.66
C LYS A 23 -18.35 2.30 -2.85
N LYS A 24 -18.28 3.64 -2.88
CA LYS A 24 -19.46 4.51 -3.02
C LYS A 24 -20.07 4.43 -4.42
N LEU A 25 -19.23 4.40 -5.46
CA LEU A 25 -19.64 4.28 -6.85
C LEU A 25 -20.13 2.85 -7.17
N GLY A 26 -19.61 1.87 -6.45
CA GLY A 26 -19.84 0.45 -6.66
C GLY A 26 -18.85 -0.14 -7.65
N ILE A 27 -18.21 -1.25 -7.26
CA ILE A 27 -17.14 -1.92 -8.03
C ILE A 27 -17.62 -2.47 -9.40
N LEU A 28 -18.92 -2.74 -9.54
CA LEU A 28 -19.54 -3.18 -10.80
C LEU A 28 -19.87 -2.02 -11.74
N SER A 29 -19.75 -0.77 -11.29
CA SER A 29 -20.01 0.40 -12.13
C SER A 29 -18.77 0.74 -12.95
N LYS A 30 -18.97 1.29 -14.15
CA LYS A 30 -17.86 1.74 -14.99
C LYS A 30 -17.04 2.85 -14.33
N GLU A 31 -17.69 3.73 -13.56
CA GLU A 31 -17.00 4.79 -12.81
C GLU A 31 -16.14 4.20 -11.69
N GLY A 32 -16.65 3.23 -10.93
CA GLY A 32 -15.91 2.50 -9.90
C GLY A 32 -14.71 1.75 -10.47
N GLN A 33 -14.87 1.06 -11.60
CA GLN A 33 -13.78 0.36 -12.29
C GLN A 33 -12.70 1.32 -12.79
N ASN A 34 -13.09 2.44 -13.42
CA ASN A 34 -12.15 3.47 -13.85
C ASN A 34 -11.36 4.02 -12.65
N LYS A 35 -12.04 4.28 -11.53
CA LYS A 35 -11.41 4.77 -10.30
C LYS A 35 -10.45 3.74 -9.71
N LEU A 36 -10.81 2.46 -9.74
CA LEU A 36 -9.95 1.37 -9.28
C LEU A 36 -8.66 1.25 -10.12
N MET A 37 -8.74 1.44 -11.45
CA MET A 37 -7.55 1.49 -12.30
C MET A 37 -6.62 2.67 -11.95
N SER A 38 -7.19 3.83 -11.59
CA SER A 38 -6.40 4.93 -11.04
C SER A 38 -5.71 4.54 -9.73
N VAL A 39 -6.40 3.83 -8.83
CA VAL A 39 -5.80 3.34 -7.59
C VAL A 39 -4.61 2.42 -7.88
N GLN A 40 -4.74 1.49 -8.83
CA GLN A 40 -3.63 0.61 -9.20
C GLN A 40 -2.40 1.41 -9.65
N THR A 41 -2.61 2.45 -10.44
CA THR A 41 -1.52 3.31 -10.92
C THR A 41 -0.86 4.07 -9.77
N SER A 42 -1.66 4.67 -8.87
CA SER A 42 -1.15 5.37 -7.69
C SER A 42 -0.39 4.44 -6.74
N LEU A 43 -0.90 3.22 -6.53
CA LEU A 43 -0.25 2.23 -5.68
C LEU A 43 1.11 1.81 -6.24
N LEU A 44 1.22 1.58 -7.54
CA LEU A 44 2.51 1.22 -8.16
C LEU A 44 3.54 2.34 -8.03
N ALA A 45 3.14 3.60 -8.26
CA ALA A 45 4.02 4.75 -8.08
C ALA A 45 4.47 4.93 -6.62
N HIS A 46 3.55 4.74 -5.68
CA HIS A 46 3.83 4.77 -4.25
C HIS A 46 4.87 3.71 -3.85
N LEU A 47 4.68 2.46 -4.29
CA LEU A 47 5.62 1.37 -4.01
C LEU A 47 7.01 1.63 -4.59
N GLU A 48 7.07 2.17 -5.82
CA GLU A 48 8.35 2.56 -6.44
C GLU A 48 9.09 3.61 -5.58
N MET A 49 8.36 4.59 -5.04
CA MET A 49 8.94 5.60 -4.15
C MET A 49 9.44 5.01 -2.83
N GLU A 50 8.72 4.05 -2.23
CA GLU A 50 9.18 3.34 -1.03
C GLU A 50 10.44 2.51 -1.30
N ASP A 51 10.48 1.79 -2.42
CA ASP A 51 11.61 0.95 -2.83
C ASP A 51 12.86 1.77 -3.16
N ASP A 52 12.70 2.95 -3.76
CA ASP A 52 13.81 3.81 -4.17
C ASP A 52 14.38 4.66 -3.04
N GLN A 53 13.54 5.09 -2.09
CA GLN A 53 13.92 6.11 -1.11
C GLN A 53 13.82 5.63 0.34
N LEU A 54 12.71 5.01 0.73
CA LEU A 54 12.44 4.68 2.12
C LEU A 54 13.19 3.42 2.58
N TYR A 55 12.92 2.29 1.93
CA TYR A 55 13.52 1.00 2.31
C TYR A 55 15.05 0.98 2.23
N PRO A 56 15.72 1.59 1.24
CA PRO A 56 17.19 1.62 1.20
C PRO A 56 17.81 2.32 2.40
N ALA A 57 17.22 3.44 2.84
CA ALA A 57 17.68 4.18 4.01
C ALA A 57 17.49 3.37 5.30
N LEU A 58 16.30 2.78 5.49
CA LEU A 58 16.00 1.93 6.65
C LEU A 58 16.89 0.69 6.70
N ARG A 59 17.09 0.01 5.56
CA ARG A 59 17.95 -1.19 5.48
C ARG A 59 19.39 -0.88 5.85
N LYS A 60 19.89 0.30 5.46
CA LYS A 60 21.24 0.75 5.82
C LYS A 60 21.37 0.95 7.33
N GLU A 61 20.40 1.59 7.97
CA GLU A 61 20.43 1.79 9.42
C GLU A 61 20.26 0.46 10.19
N ALA A 62 19.47 -0.46 9.63
CA ALA A 62 19.25 -1.80 10.20
C ALA A 62 20.53 -2.66 10.26
N GLU A 63 21.60 -2.32 9.51
CA GLU A 63 22.91 -2.95 9.66
C GLU A 63 23.51 -2.74 11.07
N HIS A 64 23.05 -1.70 11.77
CA HIS A 64 23.53 -1.33 13.10
C HIS A 64 22.46 -1.49 14.19
N SER A 65 21.20 -1.69 13.82
CA SER A 65 20.07 -1.86 14.74
C SER A 65 19.36 -3.20 14.54
N LYS A 66 19.51 -4.11 15.50
CA LYS A 66 18.82 -5.42 15.49
C LYS A 66 17.30 -5.25 15.58
N ASP A 67 16.83 -4.26 16.32
CA ASP A 67 15.39 -4.03 16.50
C ASP A 67 14.77 -3.53 15.19
N LEU A 68 15.41 -2.56 14.53
CA LEU A 68 14.98 -2.09 13.21
C LEU A 68 15.02 -3.21 12.17
N LYS A 69 16.04 -4.07 12.22
CA LYS A 69 16.11 -5.24 11.34
C LYS A 69 14.91 -6.17 11.52
N ASN A 70 14.52 -6.49 12.76
CA ASN A 70 13.35 -7.32 13.00
C ASN A 70 12.06 -6.63 12.52
N THR A 71 11.95 -5.31 12.69
CA THR A 71 10.83 -4.54 12.15
C THR A 71 10.76 -4.68 10.63
N LEU A 72 11.88 -4.49 9.93
CA LEU A 72 11.94 -4.65 8.47
C LEU A 72 11.58 -6.06 8.00
N ASP A 73 12.07 -7.10 8.69
CA ASP A 73 11.73 -8.49 8.37
C ASP A 73 10.20 -8.73 8.47
N LEU A 74 9.52 -8.13 9.45
CA LEU A 74 8.06 -8.21 9.59
C LEU A 74 7.32 -7.48 8.47
N PHE A 75 7.81 -6.30 8.07
CA PHE A 75 7.22 -5.55 6.95
C PHE A 75 7.46 -6.23 5.60
N GLU A 76 8.59 -6.92 5.42
CA GLU A 76 8.84 -7.73 4.22
C GLU A 76 7.83 -8.88 4.12
N MET A 77 7.58 -9.60 5.21
CA MET A 77 6.54 -10.65 5.26
C MET A 77 5.13 -10.10 5.01
N ASP A 78 4.79 -8.93 5.57
CA ASP A 78 3.51 -8.26 5.31
C ASP A 78 3.39 -7.86 3.83
N MET A 79 4.47 -7.33 3.25
CA MET A 79 4.52 -6.92 1.84
C MET A 79 4.38 -8.10 0.88
N GLU A 80 4.97 -9.26 1.16
CA GLU A 80 4.77 -10.48 0.37
C GLU A 80 3.28 -10.89 0.32
N ASN A 81 2.61 -10.84 1.48
CA ASN A 81 1.19 -11.18 1.59
C ASN A 81 0.31 -10.15 0.85
N VAL A 82 0.52 -8.85 1.08
CA VAL A 82 -0.24 -7.77 0.43
C VAL A 82 -0.03 -7.80 -1.08
N SER A 83 1.21 -7.95 -1.55
CA SER A 83 1.53 -8.04 -2.97
C SER A 83 0.85 -9.23 -3.65
N THR A 84 0.74 -10.36 -2.94
CA THR A 84 0.02 -11.52 -3.44
C THR A 84 -1.47 -11.21 -3.63
N ILE A 85 -2.12 -10.61 -2.62
CA ILE A 85 -3.54 -10.21 -2.71
C ILE A 85 -3.77 -9.22 -3.85
N VAL A 86 -2.92 -8.19 -3.97
CA VAL A 86 -3.02 -7.17 -5.01
C VAL A 86 -2.88 -7.81 -6.39
N ARG A 87 -1.83 -8.61 -6.60
CA ARG A 87 -1.58 -9.29 -7.87
C ARG A 87 -2.71 -10.24 -8.23
N GLU A 88 -3.12 -11.11 -7.32
CA GLU A 88 -4.21 -12.06 -7.56
C GLU A 88 -5.52 -11.35 -7.93
N PHE A 89 -5.84 -10.24 -7.28
CA PHE A 89 -7.01 -9.44 -7.62
C PHE A 89 -6.93 -8.88 -9.04
N PHE A 90 -5.85 -8.16 -9.38
CA PHE A 90 -5.73 -7.53 -10.69
C PHE A 90 -5.53 -8.55 -11.83
N ASP A 91 -4.88 -9.68 -11.57
CA ASP A 91 -4.74 -10.76 -12.55
C ASP A 91 -6.10 -11.44 -12.82
N LYS A 92 -6.86 -11.74 -11.77
CA LYS A 92 -8.18 -12.39 -11.87
C LYS A 92 -9.19 -11.55 -12.65
N TYR A 93 -9.12 -10.23 -12.53
CA TYR A 93 -10.05 -9.30 -13.18
C TYR A 93 -9.41 -8.49 -14.33
N SER A 94 -8.29 -8.98 -14.88
CA SER A 94 -7.51 -8.28 -15.92
C SER A 94 -8.27 -8.04 -17.22
N GLU A 95 -9.19 -8.94 -17.59
CA GLU A 95 -10.05 -8.78 -18.78
C GLU A 95 -11.34 -8.02 -18.48
N GLU A 96 -11.98 -8.35 -17.35
CA GLU A 96 -13.25 -7.75 -16.93
C GLU A 96 -13.40 -7.79 -15.41
N PHE A 97 -13.78 -6.67 -14.81
CA PHE A 97 -14.22 -6.60 -13.41
C PHE A 97 -15.68 -7.08 -13.29
N SER A 98 -15.87 -8.40 -13.39
CA SER A 98 -17.16 -9.08 -13.26
C SER A 98 -17.05 -10.34 -12.39
N GLY A 99 -18.17 -10.98 -12.08
CA GLY A 99 -18.22 -12.22 -11.31
C GLY A 99 -18.74 -12.07 -9.88
N GLU A 100 -19.23 -13.18 -9.33
CA GLU A 100 -19.91 -13.21 -8.02
C GLU A 100 -18.97 -12.85 -6.85
N GLU A 101 -17.68 -13.17 -6.99
CA GLU A 101 -16.66 -12.98 -5.95
C GLU A 101 -16.04 -11.57 -5.96
N LEU A 102 -16.28 -10.75 -6.99
CA LEU A 102 -15.60 -9.46 -7.18
C LEU A 102 -15.73 -8.52 -5.98
N SER A 103 -16.93 -8.45 -5.40
CA SER A 103 -17.16 -7.57 -4.24
C SER A 103 -16.40 -8.07 -3.01
N GLU A 104 -16.33 -9.38 -2.80
CA GLU A 104 -15.60 -9.97 -1.67
C GLU A 104 -14.09 -9.79 -1.84
N ASP A 105 -13.57 -10.07 -3.03
CA ASP A 105 -12.14 -9.93 -3.32
C ASP A 105 -11.69 -8.47 -3.29
N PHE A 106 -12.56 -7.53 -3.70
CA PHE A 106 -12.31 -6.11 -3.54
C PHE A 106 -12.26 -5.68 -2.06
N GLU A 107 -13.14 -6.19 -1.21
CA GLU A 107 -13.08 -5.91 0.23
C GLU A 107 -11.82 -6.49 0.89
N LYS A 108 -11.35 -7.67 0.44
CA LYS A 108 -10.05 -8.23 0.86
C LYS A 108 -8.90 -7.32 0.47
N LEU A 109 -8.88 -6.83 -0.78
CA LEU A 109 -7.88 -5.88 -1.27
C LEU A 109 -7.84 -4.61 -0.41
N VAL A 110 -9.00 -3.98 -0.19
CA VAL A 110 -9.08 -2.74 0.61
C VAL A 110 -8.60 -2.97 2.04
N THR A 111 -8.99 -4.09 2.65
CA THR A 111 -8.60 -4.42 4.02
C THR A 111 -7.09 -4.63 4.13
N ALA A 112 -6.49 -5.36 3.19
CA ALA A 112 -5.06 -5.62 3.17
C ALA A 112 -4.26 -4.32 3.02
N LEU A 113 -4.61 -3.49 2.02
CA LEU A 113 -3.92 -2.22 1.76
C LEU A 113 -4.07 -1.23 2.93
N SER A 114 -5.29 -1.08 3.46
CA SER A 114 -5.53 -0.16 4.59
C SER A 114 -4.77 -0.57 5.84
N LYS A 115 -4.64 -1.88 6.07
CA LYS A 115 -3.88 -2.41 7.20
C LYS A 115 -2.38 -2.13 7.04
N ARG A 116 -1.82 -2.39 5.85
CA ARG A 116 -0.40 -2.10 5.57
C ARG A 116 -0.08 -0.63 5.79
N ILE A 117 -0.83 0.25 5.13
CA ILE A 117 -0.71 1.72 5.26
C ILE A 117 -0.72 2.14 6.73
N GLY A 118 -1.69 1.62 7.50
CA GLY A 118 -1.80 1.93 8.92
C GLY A 118 -0.60 1.46 9.74
N ASN A 119 -0.03 0.29 9.43
CA ASN A 119 1.16 -0.21 10.10
C ASN A 119 2.41 0.62 9.76
N GLU A 120 2.54 1.03 8.51
CA GLU A 120 3.68 1.83 8.05
C GLU A 120 3.73 3.18 8.73
N GLU A 121 2.60 3.88 8.73
CA GLU A 121 2.51 5.19 9.37
C GLU A 121 2.73 5.14 10.88
N ALA A 122 2.32 4.04 11.53
CA ALA A 122 2.40 3.87 12.98
C ALA A 122 3.71 3.23 13.46
N SER A 123 4.57 2.75 12.57
CA SER A 123 5.81 2.07 12.97
C SER A 123 6.95 2.39 12.01
N LEU A 124 6.85 2.00 10.75
CA LEU A 124 7.97 2.14 9.80
C LEU A 124 8.39 3.61 9.61
N TYR A 125 7.42 4.51 9.54
CA TYR A 125 7.67 5.93 9.34
C TYR A 125 8.19 6.60 10.61
N GLU A 126 7.82 6.10 11.80
CA GLU A 126 8.38 6.58 13.06
C GLU A 126 9.88 6.26 13.17
N GLU A 127 10.27 5.05 12.78
CA GLU A 127 11.70 4.64 12.72
C GLU A 127 12.49 5.50 11.74
N TYR A 128 11.92 5.80 10.57
CA TYR A 128 12.55 6.67 9.57
C TYR A 128 12.71 8.11 10.08
N GLU A 129 11.70 8.66 10.74
CA GLU A 129 11.80 10.00 11.33
C GLU A 129 12.88 10.05 12.41
N PHE A 130 12.90 9.06 13.32
CA PHE A 130 13.85 9.01 14.42
C PHE A 130 15.33 9.01 13.96
N MET A 131 15.65 8.34 12.85
CA MET A 131 17.03 8.36 12.31
C MET A 131 17.40 9.65 11.57
N ASN A 132 16.41 10.51 11.23
CA ASN A 132 16.61 11.76 10.50
C ASN A 132 16.42 13.01 11.39
N GLU A 133 16.24 12.83 12.70
CA GLU A 133 16.30 13.90 13.73
C GLU A 133 17.74 14.23 14.14
#